data_AF-A0AAW2NAH5-F1
#
_entry.id   AF-A0AAW2NAH5-F1
#
_cell.length_a   1.000
_cell.length_b   1.000
_cell.length_c   1.000
_cell.angle_alpha   90.00
_cell.angle_beta   90.00
_cell.angle_gamma   90.00
#
_symmetry.space_group_name_H-M   'P 1'
#
loop_
_entity.id
_entity.type
_entity.pdbx_description
1 polymer ?
#
loop_
_entity_poly.entity_id
_entity_poly.type
_entity_poly.pdbx_seq_one_letter_code
_entity_poly.pdbx_strand_id
1 'polypeptide(L)'
;MPYLVFDEIFQQSLREKYSIESIIYQILLLHEGPIIKFILKDVDFEFYPAIDHWLHFLSNHHVEELALWSPFSDQLMPYHLFTFDHLRHLYLAHVFIRLPHAFKGFNKLLRLDLVNVVIAPAEFKNVDL
;
A
#
# COMPACT_ATOMS: atom_id res chain seq x y z
N MET A 1 19.31 -0.37 -4.99
CA MET A 1 18.99 -1.25 -3.85
C MET A 1 17.55 -1.72 -3.98
N PRO A 2 17.24 -3.01 -4.18
CA PRO A 2 15.90 -3.46 -4.62
C PRO A 2 14.81 -3.43 -3.55
N TYR A 3 15.15 -3.05 -2.31
CA TYR A 3 14.26 -3.11 -1.16
C TYR A 3 14.14 -1.73 -0.56
N LEU A 4 12.94 -1.17 -0.58
CA LEU A 4 12.62 0.12 0.03
C LEU A 4 11.84 -0.14 1.31
N VAL A 5 12.42 0.23 2.45
CA VAL A 5 11.84 -0.03 3.78
C VAL A 5 11.73 1.28 4.53
N PHE A 6 10.49 1.71 4.74
CA PHE A 6 10.09 2.92 5.45
C PHE A 6 9.36 2.51 6.73
N ASP A 7 10.11 1.93 7.66
CA ASP A 7 9.60 1.51 8.96
C ASP A 7 9.55 2.66 9.98
N GLU A 8 9.07 2.36 11.19
CA GLU A 8 8.98 3.29 12.30
C GLU A 8 10.31 4.01 12.58
N ILE A 9 11.43 3.27 12.51
CA ILE A 9 12.77 3.80 12.77
C ILE A 9 13.15 4.83 11.70
N PHE A 10 12.96 4.48 10.42
CA PHE A 10 13.19 5.42 9.31
C PHE A 10 12.38 6.70 9.50
N GLN A 11 11.08 6.57 9.80
CA GLN A 11 10.22 7.73 9.94
C GLN A 11 10.58 8.57 11.17
N GLN A 12 10.82 7.96 12.32
CA GLN A 12 11.20 8.67 13.54
C GLN A 12 12.49 9.48 13.34
N SER A 13 13.45 8.95 12.57
CA SER A 13 14.71 9.65 12.29
C SER A 13 14.54 10.92 11.43
N LEU A 14 13.43 11.08 10.71
CA LEU A 14 13.21 12.16 9.74
C LEU A 14 12.02 13.06 10.07
N ARG A 15 11.03 12.58 10.85
CA ARG A 15 9.74 13.22 11.12
C ARG A 15 9.85 14.66 11.65
N GLU A 16 10.84 14.97 12.47
CA GLU A 16 11.00 16.31 13.04
C GLU A 16 11.64 17.32 12.06
N LYS A 17 12.26 16.83 10.99
CA LYS A 17 13.14 17.65 10.14
C LYS A 17 12.66 17.76 8.69
N TYR A 18 11.90 16.79 8.22
CA TYR A 18 11.53 16.69 6.80
C TYR A 18 10.11 16.12 6.63
N SER A 19 9.47 16.49 5.52
CA SER A 19 8.24 15.83 5.09
C SER A 19 8.57 14.40 4.63
N ILE A 20 8.06 13.41 5.37
CA ILE A 20 8.17 11.98 5.03
C ILE A 20 7.60 11.72 3.63
N GLU A 21 6.47 12.34 3.31
CA GLU A 21 5.84 12.25 1.99
C GLU A 21 6.82 12.68 0.88
N SER A 22 7.42 13.86 1.04
CA SER A 22 8.36 14.40 0.05
C SER A 22 9.61 13.52 -0.08
N ILE A 23 10.11 12.96 1.03
CA ILE A 23 11.26 12.06 1.02
C ILE A 23 10.93 10.77 0.25
N ILE A 24 9.81 10.12 0.57
CA ILE A 24 9.40 8.89 -0.11
C ILE A 24 9.18 9.16 -1.60
N TYR A 25 8.52 10.27 -1.94
CA TYR A 25 8.32 10.67 -3.32
C TYR A 25 9.64 10.88 -4.06
N GLN A 26 10.60 11.58 -3.47
CA GLN A 26 11.93 11.76 -4.06
C GLN A 26 12.69 10.45 -4.22
N ILE A 27 12.62 9.55 -3.23
CA ILE A 27 13.24 8.23 -3.33
C ILE A 27 12.63 7.44 -4.48
N LEU A 28 11.31 7.36 -4.59
CA LEU A 28 10.64 6.65 -5.69
C LEU A 28 10.97 7.25 -7.06
N LEU A 29 11.02 8.58 -7.16
CA LEU A 29 11.31 9.30 -8.40
C LEU A 29 12.75 9.08 -8.88
N LEU A 30 13.72 9.07 -7.96
CA LEU A 30 15.14 8.99 -8.25
C LEU A 30 15.68 7.55 -8.22
N HIS A 31 14.85 6.58 -7.84
CA HIS A 31 15.28 5.19 -7.72
C HIS A 31 15.55 4.57 -9.10
N GLU A 32 16.81 4.28 -9.36
CA GLU A 32 17.23 3.54 -10.55
C GLU A 32 17.33 2.04 -10.25
N GLY A 33 16.56 1.25 -10.99
CA GLY A 33 16.56 -0.22 -10.93
C GLY A 33 15.27 -0.82 -10.36
N PRO A 34 15.24 -2.15 -10.17
CA PRO A 34 14.03 -2.82 -9.73
C PRO A 34 13.66 -2.44 -8.29
N ILE A 35 12.36 -2.42 -8.00
CA ILE A 35 11.80 -2.33 -6.64
C ILE A 35 11.07 -3.66 -6.41
N ILE A 36 11.71 -4.57 -5.69
CA ILE A 36 11.19 -5.92 -5.42
C ILE A 36 10.39 -5.94 -4.14
N LYS A 37 10.81 -5.17 -3.13
CA LYS A 37 10.13 -5.04 -1.84
C LYS A 37 9.85 -3.57 -1.54
N PHE A 38 8.62 -3.30 -1.11
CA PHE A 38 8.21 -2.03 -0.57
C PHE A 38 7.52 -2.23 0.78
N ILE A 39 8.08 -1.65 1.84
CA ILE A 39 7.52 -1.68 3.18
C ILE A 39 7.28 -0.24 3.62
N LEU A 40 6.06 0.02 4.08
CA LEU A 40 5.63 1.32 4.55
C LEU A 40 4.77 1.12 5.80
N LYS A 41 5.31 1.49 6.97
CA LYS A 41 4.65 1.29 8.27
C LYS A 41 4.33 2.61 8.95
N ASP A 42 3.36 2.63 9.86
CA ASP A 42 3.06 3.79 10.71
C ASP A 42 2.85 5.10 9.94
N VAL A 43 2.22 5.02 8.77
CA VAL A 43 1.95 6.17 7.90
C VAL A 43 0.70 6.91 8.35
N ASP A 44 0.76 8.23 8.38
CA ASP A 44 -0.40 9.07 8.69
C ASP A 44 -1.41 9.10 7.52
N PHE A 45 -2.70 9.20 7.81
CA PHE A 45 -3.75 9.21 6.80
C PHE A 45 -3.82 10.50 6.00
N GLU A 46 -3.19 11.58 6.49
CA GLU A 46 -2.94 12.78 5.69
C GLU A 46 -2.20 12.47 4.38
N PHE A 47 -1.46 11.36 4.32
CA PHE A 47 -0.74 10.93 3.13
C PHE A 47 -1.59 10.16 2.12
N TYR A 48 -2.89 10.01 2.32
CA TYR A 48 -3.71 9.15 1.47
C TYR A 48 -3.59 9.41 -0.05
N PRO A 49 -3.64 10.66 -0.55
CA PRO A 49 -3.39 10.94 -1.96
C PRO A 49 -1.98 10.53 -2.41
N ALA A 50 -0.98 10.70 -1.55
CA ALA A 50 0.39 10.30 -1.82
C ALA A 50 0.54 8.77 -1.85
N ILE A 51 -0.11 8.05 -0.93
CA ILE A 51 -0.15 6.58 -0.90
C ILE A 51 -0.78 6.05 -2.19
N ASP A 52 -1.88 6.62 -2.66
CA ASP A 52 -2.49 6.21 -3.93
C ASP A 52 -1.51 6.39 -5.11
N HIS A 53 -0.82 7.53 -5.18
CA HIS A 53 0.21 7.77 -6.20
C HIS A 53 1.39 6.79 -6.08
N TRP A 54 1.85 6.50 -4.87
CA TRP A 54 2.94 5.54 -4.65
C TRP A 54 2.52 4.14 -5.06
N LEU A 55 1.33 3.69 -4.68
CA LEU A 55 0.80 2.38 -5.09
C LEU A 55 0.60 2.30 -6.60
N HIS A 56 0.08 3.36 -7.23
CA HIS A 56 -0.02 3.44 -8.68
C HIS A 56 1.34 3.25 -9.34
N PHE A 57 2.34 4.04 -8.93
CA PHE A 57 3.72 3.93 -9.44
C PHE A 57 4.29 2.52 -9.25
N LEU A 58 4.20 1.99 -8.03
CA LEU A 58 4.75 0.68 -7.67
C LEU A 58 4.06 -0.48 -8.40
N SER A 59 2.75 -0.39 -8.64
CA SER A 59 2.00 -1.42 -9.35
C SER A 59 2.45 -1.59 -10.81
N ASN A 60 3.04 -0.55 -11.40
CA ASN A 60 3.66 -0.59 -12.72
C ASN A 60 5.09 -1.18 -12.72
N HIS A 61 5.60 -1.63 -11.56
CA HIS A 61 6.92 -2.23 -11.39
C HIS A 61 6.84 -3.70 -10.96
N HIS A 62 7.97 -4.40 -10.99
CA HIS A 62 8.08 -5.79 -10.55
C HIS A 62 8.19 -5.89 -9.01
N VAL A 63 7.14 -5.48 -8.31
CA VAL A 63 7.06 -5.61 -6.84
C VAL A 63 6.53 -6.99 -6.46
N GLU A 64 7.31 -7.73 -5.69
CA GLU A 64 6.95 -9.06 -5.18
C GLU A 64 6.49 -9.02 -3.72
N GLU A 65 6.97 -8.06 -2.92
CA GLU A 65 6.61 -7.94 -1.52
C GLU A 65 6.11 -6.54 -1.17
N LEU A 66 4.89 -6.47 -0.66
CA LEU A 66 4.26 -5.23 -0.21
C LEU A 66 3.81 -5.37 1.24
N ALA A 67 4.25 -4.45 2.09
CA ALA A 67 3.76 -4.35 3.47
C ALA A 67 3.28 -2.93 3.73
N LEU A 68 2.00 -2.78 4.07
CA LEU A 68 1.39 -1.51 4.44
C LEU A 68 0.82 -1.61 5.85
N TRP A 69 1.19 -0.66 6.69
CA TRP A 69 0.64 -0.52 8.04
C TRP A 69 0.37 0.96 8.30
N SER A 70 -0.85 1.22 8.78
CA SER A 70 -1.27 2.53 9.24
C SER A 70 -1.72 2.49 10.71
N PRO A 71 -1.56 3.53 11.53
CA PRO A 71 -2.06 3.54 12.90
C PRO A 71 -3.58 3.79 12.92
N PHE A 72 -4.38 2.82 12.43
CA PHE A 72 -5.85 2.78 12.37
C PHE A 72 -6.57 4.02 11.80
N SER A 73 -7.33 3.84 10.70
CA SER A 73 -8.33 4.82 10.25
C SER A 73 -9.47 4.12 9.55
N ASP A 74 -10.56 4.88 9.51
CA ASP A 74 -11.78 4.56 8.79
C ASP A 74 -11.66 4.92 7.29
N GLN A 75 -10.52 5.42 6.84
CA GLN A 75 -10.27 5.70 5.43
C GLN A 75 -9.99 4.41 4.65
N LEU A 76 -10.80 4.16 3.63
CA LEU A 76 -10.61 3.06 2.68
C LEU A 76 -9.26 3.17 2.00
N MET A 77 -8.54 2.07 1.81
CA MET A 77 -7.31 2.00 1.05
C MET A 77 -7.54 2.26 -0.45
N PRO A 78 -6.52 2.79 -1.16
CA PRO A 78 -6.69 3.13 -2.56
C PRO A 78 -6.82 1.91 -3.46
N TYR A 79 -7.53 2.09 -4.58
CA TYR A 79 -7.78 1.04 -5.57
C TYR A 79 -6.47 0.41 -6.10
N HIS A 80 -5.41 1.20 -6.25
CA HIS A 80 -4.11 0.75 -6.74
C HIS A 80 -3.44 -0.30 -5.85
N LEU A 81 -3.91 -0.52 -4.62
CA LEU A 81 -3.50 -1.68 -3.82
C LEU A 81 -3.78 -3.00 -4.55
N PHE A 82 -4.83 -3.05 -5.36
CA PHE A 82 -5.34 -4.26 -6.01
C PHE A 82 -4.85 -4.44 -7.45
N THR A 83 -3.91 -3.62 -7.93
CA THR A 83 -3.43 -3.63 -9.33
C THR A 83 -2.05 -4.28 -9.50
N PHE A 84 -1.47 -4.88 -8.46
CA PHE A 84 -0.16 -5.52 -8.52
C PHE A 84 -0.22 -6.91 -9.19
N ASP A 85 0.50 -7.08 -10.30
CA ASP A 85 0.53 -8.35 -11.06
C ASP A 85 1.64 -9.33 -10.64
N HIS A 86 2.61 -8.85 -9.86
CA HIS A 86 3.81 -9.60 -9.45
C HIS A 86 3.84 -9.97 -7.97
N LEU A 87 2.82 -9.57 -7.22
CA LEU A 87 2.80 -9.69 -5.76
C LEU A 87 2.80 -11.16 -5.32
N ARG A 88 3.79 -11.50 -4.49
CA ARG A 88 3.97 -12.81 -3.87
C ARG A 88 3.65 -12.76 -2.38
N HIS A 89 4.05 -11.68 -1.70
CA HIS A 89 3.78 -11.49 -0.28
C HIS A 89 3.06 -10.16 -0.04
N LEU A 90 1.90 -10.22 0.60
CA LEU A 90 1.14 -9.04 1.01
C LEU A 90 0.93 -9.08 2.52
N TYR A 91 1.39 -8.02 3.19
CA TYR A 91 1.11 -7.74 4.59
C TYR A 91 0.28 -6.46 4.69
N LEU A 92 -0.89 -6.54 5.30
CA LEU A 92 -1.74 -5.39 5.59
C LEU A 92 -2.06 -5.36 7.08
N ALA A 93 -1.81 -4.23 7.73
CA ALA A 93 -2.16 -4.04 9.13
C ALA A 93 -2.94 -2.75 9.36
N HIS A 94 -4.04 -2.84 10.11
CA HIS A 94 -4.82 -1.70 10.59
C HIS A 94 -5.36 -0.80 9.46
N VAL A 95 -5.82 -1.43 8.37
CA VAL A 95 -6.36 -0.76 7.19
C VAL A 95 -7.83 -1.12 6.95
N PHE A 96 -8.58 -0.20 6.36
CA PHE A 96 -9.92 -0.46 5.83
C PHE A 96 -9.83 -0.67 4.32
N ILE A 97 -10.38 -1.77 3.79
CA ILE A 97 -10.31 -2.07 2.36
C ILE A 97 -11.69 -2.28 1.77
N ARG A 98 -11.87 -1.90 0.50
CA ARG A 98 -13.01 -2.30 -0.33
C ARG A 98 -12.47 -3.01 -1.56
N LEU A 99 -12.86 -4.27 -1.72
CA LEU A 99 -12.46 -5.04 -2.89
C LEU A 99 -13.16 -4.49 -4.14
N PRO A 100 -12.41 -4.15 -5.21
CA PRO A 100 -13.02 -3.77 -6.48
C PRO A 100 -13.85 -4.94 -7.04
N HIS A 101 -15.00 -4.65 -7.66
CA HIS A 101 -15.87 -5.71 -8.21
C HIS A 101 -15.15 -6.59 -9.25
N ALA A 102 -14.22 -6.02 -10.01
CA ALA A 102 -13.43 -6.75 -11.01
C ALA A 102 -12.18 -7.43 -10.44
N PHE A 103 -11.91 -7.30 -9.13
CA PHE A 103 -10.73 -7.87 -8.52
C PHE A 103 -10.85 -9.39 -8.43
N LYS A 104 -10.00 -10.09 -9.18
CA LYS A 104 -9.97 -11.56 -9.24
C LYS A 104 -8.93 -12.18 -8.30
N GLY A 105 -8.35 -11.38 -7.42
CA GLY A 105 -7.24 -11.78 -6.56
C GLY A 105 -5.88 -11.48 -7.17
N PHE A 106 -4.84 -11.68 -6.35
CA PHE A 106 -3.44 -11.58 -6.74
C PHE A 106 -2.96 -12.94 -7.24
N ASN A 107 -2.76 -13.10 -8.55
CA ASN A 107 -2.53 -14.40 -9.20
C ASN A 107 -1.22 -15.12 -8.79
N LYS A 108 -0.24 -14.39 -8.21
CA LYS A 108 1.07 -14.92 -7.82
C LYS A 108 1.27 -14.95 -6.31
N LEU A 109 0.22 -14.65 -5.53
CA LEU A 109 0.32 -14.51 -4.08
C LEU A 109 0.59 -15.87 -3.42
N LEU A 110 1.68 -15.93 -2.67
CA LEU A 110 2.09 -17.08 -1.87
C LEU A 110 1.79 -16.87 -0.39
N ARG A 111 1.78 -15.62 0.07
CA ARG A 111 1.54 -15.27 1.47
C ARG A 111 0.67 -14.03 1.58
N LEU A 112 -0.36 -14.15 2.42
CA LEU A 112 -1.24 -13.06 2.83
C LEU A 112 -1.28 -12.99 4.35
N ASP A 113 -0.82 -11.88 4.91
CA ASP A 113 -0.92 -11.59 6.33
C ASP A 113 -1.85 -10.38 6.53
N LEU A 114 -2.95 -10.58 7.25
CA LEU A 114 -3.92 -9.53 7.56
C LEU A 114 -4.01 -9.35 9.08
N VAL A 115 -3.76 -8.14 9.56
CA VAL A 115 -3.83 -7.80 10.99
C VAL A 115 -4.80 -6.64 11.16
N ASN A 116 -5.91 -6.83 11.87
CA ASN A 116 -6.90 -5.78 12.11
C ASN A 116 -7.38 -5.08 10.81
N VAL A 117 -7.63 -5.88 9.76
CA VAL A 117 -8.13 -5.38 8.48
C VAL A 117 -9.64 -5.43 8.48
N VAL A 118 -10.27 -4.30 8.20
CA VAL A 118 -11.72 -4.22 7.99
C VAL A 118 -12.00 -4.31 6.49
N ILE A 119 -12.94 -5.16 6.08
CA ILE A 119 -13.35 -5.31 4.68
C ILE A 119 -14.75 -4.74 4.53
N ALA A 120 -14.88 -3.66 3.79
CA ALA A 120 -16.17 -3.05 3.47
C ALA A 120 -17.02 -4.03 2.63
N PRO A 121 -18.34 -4.11 2.86
CA PRO A 121 -19.25 -4.83 1.99
C PRO A 121 -19.10 -4.34 0.55
N ALA A 122 -19.19 -5.26 -0.42
CA ALA A 122 -19.44 -4.87 -1.80
C ALA A 122 -20.79 -4.15 -1.85
N GLU A 123 -20.91 -3.07 -2.63
CA GLU A 123 -22.21 -2.45 -2.86
C GLU A 123 -23.13 -3.49 -3.52
N PHE A 124 -24.14 -3.95 -2.78
CA PHE A 124 -25.25 -4.67 -3.37
C PHE A 124 -25.96 -3.68 -4.30
N LYS A 125 -25.94 -3.94 -5.60
CA LYS A 125 -26.90 -3.28 -6.48
C LYS A 125 -28.27 -3.76 -6.04
N ASN A 126 -29.07 -2.88 -5.43
CA ASN A 126 -30.51 -3.07 -5.37
C ASN A 126 -30.96 -3.20 -6.82
N VAL A 127 -31.38 -4.41 -7.19
CA VAL A 127 -32.13 -4.61 -8.42
C VAL A 127 -33.54 -4.24 -8.03
N ASP A 128 -33.96 -3.02 -8.36
CA ASP A 128 -35.35 -2.61 -8.23
C ASP A 128 -36.21 -3.61 -9.03
N LEU A 129 -37.12 -4.29 -8.32
CA LEU A 129 -38.10 -5.23 -8.88
C LEU A 129 -39.31 -4.48 -9.45
#